data_AF-A0A9E1X6J7-F1
#
_entry.id   AF-A0A9E1X6J7-F1
#
_cell.length_a   1.000
_cell.length_b   1.000
_cell.length_c   1.000
_cell.angle_alpha   90.00
_cell.angle_beta   90.00
_cell.angle_gamma   90.00
#
_symmetry.space_group_name_H-M   'P 1'
#
loop_
_entity.id
_entity.type
_entity.pdbx_description
1 polymer ?
#
loop_
_entity_poly.entity_id
_entity_poly.type
_entity_poly.pdbx_seq_one_letter_code
_entity_poly.pdbx_strand_id
1 'polypeptide(L)'
;APSTTAPSTTEAPTTAAPTTAAPSTTTEGPDPDQVRDAATLRAYVAEAASFSQADAAWLLPGGIDPAAGGAPGMTRYVFRETSAGVVPTLVEGPIGRQVRCQDPDLPCSYLDLVALQTSVGPIPEALSLTTEELASLVDELDTLAAFAARHAEPDAACAAGFVSDAIQTPNMGSHFHRARSFLDGFDPGAPEILIYAPSDGSLVNGPLGYCADGQWVGPDLSLVGTAFLLPPDVVGIEHPAGFTGDLDNWHSHFNLCRGNARGRDAFVTRAECVAAGGNWFDAIGWMLHAWVAPGFDSQLGVFSMWNPTIAPVVAPDVVRAARQIQGSDFPDGARQSLITNFAFDRTLVVDVGQSVYFNNVDSVPHTVSAGTPDDPDLASFDSGLLSPGDNWELPTSEAGTFSLFCALHPDMTATVVVG
;
A
#
# COMPACT_ATOMS: atom_id res chain seq x y z
N ALA A 1 -74.73 12.25 25.87
CA ALA A 1 -75.20 13.33 24.97
C ALA A 1 -74.64 14.65 25.50
N PRO A 2 -74.08 15.55 24.67
CA PRO A 2 -74.28 15.65 23.23
C PRO A 2 -73.07 15.20 22.39
N SER A 3 -73.42 14.86 21.15
CA SER A 3 -72.58 14.44 20.03
C SER A 3 -72.04 15.64 19.27
N THR A 4 -71.01 15.40 18.43
CA THR A 4 -70.66 16.02 17.11
C THR A 4 -69.16 16.29 17.06
N THR A 5 -68.37 16.00 16.02
CA THR A 5 -68.48 15.29 14.75
C THR A 5 -67.02 15.11 14.31
N ALA A 6 -66.62 13.92 13.86
CA ALA A 6 -65.28 13.70 13.33
C ALA A 6 -65.09 14.46 11.99
N PRO A 7 -64.00 15.20 11.78
CA PRO A 7 -63.67 15.69 10.46
C PRO A 7 -62.95 14.60 9.66
N SER A 8 -63.41 14.45 8.42
CA SER A 8 -62.91 13.58 7.38
C SER A 8 -61.41 13.74 7.13
N THR A 9 -60.70 12.62 7.10
CA THR A 9 -59.36 12.51 6.50
C THR A 9 -59.44 12.79 5.00
N THR A 10 -59.05 13.98 4.59
CA THR A 10 -58.67 14.26 3.20
C THR A 10 -57.21 13.84 3.05
N GLU A 11 -57.01 12.76 2.31
CA GLU A 11 -55.72 12.26 1.84
C GLU A 11 -54.99 13.39 1.09
N ALA A 12 -53.83 13.79 1.60
CA ALA A 12 -52.92 14.64 0.86
C ALA A 12 -52.35 13.82 -0.31
N PRO A 13 -52.16 14.40 -1.51
CA PRO A 13 -51.63 13.65 -2.63
C PRO A 13 -50.21 13.21 -2.29
N THR A 14 -49.97 11.91 -2.36
CA THR A 14 -48.65 11.29 -2.32
C THR A 14 -47.87 11.73 -3.55
N THR A 15 -47.17 12.86 -3.46
CA THR A 15 -46.12 13.18 -4.42
C THR A 15 -44.97 12.24 -4.11
N ALA A 16 -44.92 11.11 -4.83
CA ALA A 16 -43.73 10.27 -4.89
C ALA A 16 -42.56 11.18 -5.29
N ALA A 17 -41.60 11.35 -4.38
CA ALA A 17 -40.30 11.88 -4.75
C ALA A 17 -39.74 10.97 -5.85
N PRO A 18 -39.22 11.52 -6.96
CA PRO A 18 -38.61 10.67 -7.97
C PRO A 18 -37.45 9.96 -7.28
N THR A 19 -37.51 8.63 -7.28
CA THR A 19 -36.35 7.78 -6.99
C THR A 19 -35.31 8.12 -8.04
N THR A 20 -34.41 9.04 -7.72
CA THR A 20 -33.15 9.18 -8.44
C THR A 20 -32.34 7.95 -8.09
N ALA A 21 -32.52 6.90 -8.90
CA ALA A 21 -31.49 5.88 -9.02
C ALA A 21 -30.21 6.65 -9.40
N ALA A 22 -29.20 6.57 -8.53
CA ALA A 22 -27.86 7.01 -8.89
C ALA A 22 -27.47 6.23 -10.15
N PRO A 23 -26.99 6.89 -11.21
CA PRO A 23 -26.45 6.16 -12.34
C PRO A 23 -25.21 5.41 -11.84
N SER A 24 -25.25 4.08 -11.90
CA SER A 24 -24.05 3.28 -11.91
C SER A 24 -23.33 3.62 -13.22
N THR A 25 -22.36 4.52 -13.17
CA THR A 25 -21.41 4.71 -14.27
C THR A 25 -20.38 3.60 -14.16
N THR A 26 -20.77 2.39 -14.59
CA THR A 26 -19.80 1.54 -15.26
C THR A 26 -19.32 2.35 -16.46
N THR A 27 -18.05 2.70 -16.50
CA THR A 27 -17.41 3.26 -17.70
C THR A 27 -17.48 2.18 -18.76
N GLU A 28 -18.57 2.16 -19.53
CA GLU A 28 -18.67 1.37 -20.76
C GLU A 28 -17.51 1.85 -21.63
N GLY A 29 -16.56 0.96 -21.92
CA GLY A 29 -15.42 1.25 -22.78
C GLY A 29 -15.90 1.84 -24.12
N PRO A 30 -15.08 2.68 -24.77
CA PRO A 30 -15.46 3.28 -26.05
C PRO A 30 -15.86 2.20 -27.07
N ASP A 31 -16.84 2.53 -27.91
CA ASP A 31 -17.34 1.71 -29.02
C ASP A 31 -16.17 1.11 -29.85
N PRO A 32 -15.96 -0.22 -29.82
CA PRO A 32 -14.83 -0.87 -30.48
C PRO A 32 -14.85 -0.70 -32.01
N ASP A 33 -15.98 -0.29 -32.61
CA ASP A 33 -16.12 -0.08 -34.05
C ASP A 33 -15.53 1.26 -34.56
N GLN A 34 -14.93 2.09 -33.70
CA GLN A 34 -14.31 3.38 -34.09
C GLN A 34 -12.77 3.43 -34.07
N VAL A 35 -12.08 2.34 -33.75
CA VAL A 35 -10.61 2.36 -33.61
C VAL A 35 -9.92 2.04 -34.94
N ARG A 36 -9.17 3.00 -35.49
CA ARG A 36 -8.25 2.79 -36.62
C ARG A 36 -6.80 3.02 -36.19
N ASP A 37 -5.94 2.12 -36.67
CA ASP A 37 -4.48 2.21 -36.89
C ASP A 37 -3.78 3.52 -36.50
N ALA A 38 -2.58 3.45 -35.89
CA ALA A 38 -1.56 4.50 -35.66
C ALA A 38 -1.99 5.93 -35.22
N ALA A 39 -3.03 6.53 -35.80
CA ALA A 39 -3.76 7.69 -35.33
C ALA A 39 -4.29 7.55 -33.89
N THR A 40 -4.92 6.44 -33.49
CA THR A 40 -5.36 6.25 -32.09
C THR A 40 -4.17 6.21 -31.13
N LEU A 41 -3.11 5.47 -31.47
CA LEU A 41 -1.87 5.45 -30.69
C LEU A 41 -1.25 6.85 -30.56
N ARG A 42 -1.22 7.62 -31.67
CA ARG A 42 -0.75 9.02 -31.65
C ARG A 42 -1.64 9.94 -30.82
N ALA A 43 -2.95 9.66 -30.74
CA ALA A 43 -3.86 10.41 -29.88
C ALA A 43 -3.58 10.12 -28.40
N TYR A 44 -3.40 8.85 -28.02
CA TYR A 44 -2.99 8.49 -26.65
C TYR A 44 -1.64 9.09 -26.27
N VAL A 45 -0.66 9.07 -27.16
CA VAL A 45 0.64 9.71 -26.91
C VAL A 45 0.50 11.23 -26.78
N ALA A 46 -0.36 11.88 -27.58
CA ALA A 46 -0.60 13.31 -27.49
C ALA A 46 -1.36 13.70 -26.22
N GLU A 47 -2.31 12.88 -25.80
CA GLU A 47 -3.07 13.04 -24.56
C GLU A 47 -2.18 12.77 -23.34
N ALA A 48 -1.40 11.69 -23.34
CA ALA A 48 -0.39 11.37 -22.34
C ALA A 48 0.68 12.47 -22.23
N ALA A 49 1.11 13.07 -23.34
CA ALA A 49 2.07 14.18 -23.33
C ALA A 49 1.50 15.49 -22.74
N SER A 50 0.18 15.59 -22.58
CA SER A 50 -0.45 16.67 -21.82
C SER A 50 -0.42 16.44 -20.31
N PHE A 51 -0.13 15.21 -19.87
CA PHE A 51 0.19 14.92 -18.47
C PHE A 51 1.65 15.28 -18.23
N SER A 52 1.90 16.29 -17.40
CA SER A 52 3.27 16.62 -17.04
C SER A 52 3.73 15.69 -15.89
N GLN A 53 4.94 15.12 -16.00
CA GLN A 53 5.58 14.43 -14.87
C GLN A 53 5.78 15.35 -13.66
N ALA A 54 5.66 16.67 -13.83
CA ALA A 54 5.74 17.66 -12.77
C ALA A 54 4.42 17.82 -11.98
N ASP A 55 3.28 17.36 -12.52
CA ASP A 55 1.97 17.39 -11.86
C ASP A 55 1.66 16.10 -11.06
N ALA A 56 2.60 15.14 -11.01
CA ALA A 56 2.51 13.93 -10.18
C ALA A 56 2.91 14.18 -8.70
N ALA A 57 3.01 15.44 -8.28
CA ALA A 57 3.35 15.86 -6.93
C ALA A 57 2.16 16.62 -6.27
N TRP A 58 1.08 15.90 -5.95
CA TRP A 58 0.63 15.64 -4.58
C TRP A 58 -0.83 15.14 -4.53
N LEU A 59 -1.05 14.13 -3.68
CA LEU A 59 -2.33 13.54 -3.24
C LEU A 59 -3.52 13.63 -4.18
N LEU A 60 -3.55 12.69 -5.13
CA LEU A 60 -4.57 12.48 -6.15
C LEU A 60 -4.76 13.68 -7.09
N PRO A 61 -4.49 13.52 -8.39
CA PRO A 61 -5.04 14.43 -9.39
C PRO A 61 -6.51 14.74 -9.09
N GLY A 62 -6.85 16.03 -9.01
CA GLY A 62 -8.22 16.43 -8.75
C GLY A 62 -9.15 15.91 -9.86
N GLY A 63 -10.25 15.26 -9.48
CA GLY A 63 -11.23 14.71 -10.43
C GLY A 63 -11.07 13.21 -10.75
N ILE A 64 -10.20 12.49 -10.04
CA ILE A 64 -10.19 11.03 -10.07
C ILE A 64 -11.39 10.49 -9.29
N ASP A 65 -12.12 9.54 -9.90
CA ASP A 65 -13.09 8.66 -9.25
C ASP A 65 -12.49 7.25 -9.19
N PRO A 66 -11.55 6.98 -8.24
CA PRO A 66 -10.77 5.75 -8.25
C PRO A 66 -11.66 4.56 -7.90
N ALA A 67 -11.34 3.39 -8.44
CA ALA A 67 -11.83 2.13 -7.92
C ALA A 67 -10.85 1.60 -6.85
N ALA A 68 -11.34 0.83 -5.88
CA ALA A 68 -10.48 0.31 -4.82
C ALA A 68 -9.50 -0.73 -5.39
N GLY A 69 -8.25 -0.70 -4.92
CA GLY A 69 -7.15 -1.36 -5.60
C GLY A 69 -5.79 -1.15 -4.95
N GLY A 70 -4.85 -2.05 -5.23
CA GLY A 70 -3.45 -1.95 -4.79
C GLY A 70 -3.06 -2.91 -3.68
N ALA A 71 -1.78 -2.93 -3.35
CA ALA A 71 -1.22 -3.84 -2.36
C ALA A 71 -0.09 -3.15 -1.56
N PRO A 72 -0.28 -2.89 -0.25
CA PRO A 72 0.78 -2.40 0.62
C PRO A 72 2.04 -3.27 0.53
N GLY A 73 3.20 -2.64 0.55
CA GLY A 73 4.54 -3.15 0.30
C GLY A 73 4.86 -3.45 -1.16
N MET A 74 3.89 -3.36 -2.07
CA MET A 74 4.01 -3.83 -3.46
C MET A 74 3.69 -2.76 -4.49
N THR A 75 2.78 -1.83 -4.19
CA THR A 75 2.28 -0.82 -5.13
C THR A 75 2.51 0.58 -4.62
N ARG A 76 2.72 1.53 -5.53
CA ARG A 76 2.89 2.93 -5.15
C ARG A 76 1.66 3.50 -4.45
N TYR A 77 0.46 3.22 -4.96
CA TYR A 77 -0.79 3.70 -4.37
C TYR A 77 -1.68 2.55 -3.93
N VAL A 78 -2.33 2.71 -2.78
CA VAL A 78 -3.38 1.79 -2.31
C VAL A 78 -4.65 2.57 -2.02
N PHE A 79 -5.72 2.18 -2.70
CA PHE A 79 -7.05 2.76 -2.61
C PHE A 79 -7.98 1.80 -1.88
N ARG A 80 -8.83 2.32 -0.99
CA ARG A 80 -9.84 1.52 -0.29
C ARG A 80 -11.20 2.17 -0.38
N GLU A 81 -12.22 1.32 -0.43
CA GLU A 81 -13.60 1.74 -0.38
C GLU A 81 -14.02 2.06 1.06
N THR A 82 -14.78 3.14 1.22
CA THR A 82 -15.38 3.58 2.48
C THR A 82 -16.85 3.93 2.25
N SER A 83 -17.60 4.22 3.32
CA SER A 83 -18.99 4.68 3.18
C SER A 83 -19.14 6.03 2.46
N ALA A 84 -18.04 6.78 2.26
CA ALA A 84 -18.00 8.02 1.49
C ALA A 84 -17.44 7.85 0.07
N GLY A 85 -17.19 6.62 -0.37
CA GLY A 85 -16.55 6.30 -1.65
C GLY A 85 -15.11 5.81 -1.48
N VAL A 86 -14.39 5.68 -2.59
CA VAL A 86 -13.01 5.20 -2.62
C VAL A 86 -12.04 6.34 -2.29
N VAL A 87 -11.11 6.07 -1.38
CA VAL A 87 -10.12 7.03 -0.91
C VAL A 87 -8.70 6.44 -0.98
N PRO A 88 -7.66 7.26 -1.15
CA PRO A 88 -6.30 6.79 -1.02
C PRO A 88 -6.03 6.50 0.46
N THR A 89 -5.34 5.41 0.72
CA THR A 89 -5.05 4.96 2.09
C THR A 89 -3.58 4.75 2.36
N LEU A 90 -2.80 4.57 1.29
CA LEU A 90 -1.36 4.40 1.39
C LEU A 90 -0.66 4.91 0.13
N VAL A 91 0.49 5.55 0.32
CA VAL A 91 1.44 5.92 -0.73
C VAL A 91 2.81 5.36 -0.37
N GLU A 92 3.54 4.75 -1.31
CA GLU A 92 4.89 4.20 -1.11
C GLU A 92 5.96 4.88 -1.98
N GLY A 93 7.16 4.97 -1.42
CA GLY A 93 8.43 5.24 -2.08
C GLY A 93 8.62 6.67 -2.60
N PRO A 94 9.87 7.03 -2.94
CA PRO A 94 10.12 8.23 -3.72
C PRO A 94 9.51 8.05 -5.11
N ILE A 95 9.16 9.14 -5.78
CA ILE A 95 8.86 9.07 -7.22
C ILE A 95 10.18 8.72 -7.93
N GLY A 96 10.22 7.60 -8.64
CA GLY A 96 11.37 7.21 -9.45
C GLY A 96 12.03 5.90 -9.01
N ARG A 97 13.36 5.87 -9.06
CA ARG A 97 14.14 4.65 -8.82
C ARG A 97 13.99 4.21 -7.37
N GLN A 98 13.68 2.93 -7.18
CA GLN A 98 13.64 2.28 -5.88
C GLN A 98 13.99 0.81 -6.05
N VAL A 99 14.80 0.26 -5.14
CA VAL A 99 15.11 -1.17 -5.13
C VAL A 99 14.14 -1.86 -4.19
N ARG A 100 13.28 -2.72 -4.76
CA ARG A 100 12.32 -3.51 -3.99
C ARG A 100 12.88 -4.92 -3.77
N CYS A 101 13.19 -5.23 -2.51
CA CYS A 101 13.66 -6.56 -2.08
C CYS A 101 12.52 -7.60 -1.99
N GLN A 102 11.67 -7.65 -3.02
CA GLN A 102 10.54 -8.58 -3.10
C GLN A 102 10.96 -9.95 -3.66
N ASP A 103 12.20 -10.07 -4.16
CA ASP A 103 12.83 -11.33 -4.53
C ASP A 103 13.60 -11.88 -3.32
N PRO A 104 13.20 -13.03 -2.73
CA PRO A 104 13.89 -13.61 -1.59
C PRO A 104 15.31 -14.10 -1.90
N ASP A 105 15.69 -14.23 -3.18
CA ASP A 105 17.05 -14.60 -3.58
C ASP A 105 18.00 -13.37 -3.58
N LEU A 106 17.46 -12.15 -3.44
CA LEU A 106 18.24 -10.93 -3.34
C LEU A 106 18.71 -10.72 -1.89
N PRO A 107 20.03 -10.61 -1.61
CA PRO A 107 20.58 -10.52 -0.26
C PRO A 107 20.33 -9.14 0.35
N CYS A 108 19.10 -8.90 0.77
CA CYS A 108 18.60 -7.61 1.23
C CYS A 108 18.34 -7.55 2.74
N SER A 109 18.41 -8.68 3.44
CA SER A 109 18.24 -8.69 4.89
C SER A 109 19.40 -7.95 5.57
N TYR A 110 19.23 -7.54 6.84
CA TYR A 110 20.31 -6.86 7.54
C TYR A 110 21.55 -7.76 7.63
N LEU A 111 21.35 -9.03 7.98
CA LEU A 111 22.45 -10.00 8.08
C LEU A 111 23.06 -10.34 6.71
N ASP A 112 22.26 -10.37 5.66
CA ASP A 112 22.74 -10.59 4.29
C ASP A 112 23.59 -9.42 3.80
N LEU A 113 23.20 -8.18 4.08
CA LEU A 113 23.98 -6.98 3.74
C LEU A 113 25.33 -6.95 4.48
N VAL A 114 25.33 -7.30 5.78
CA VAL A 114 26.57 -7.45 6.58
C VAL A 114 27.46 -8.55 5.98
N ALA A 115 26.88 -9.69 5.60
CA ALA A 115 27.64 -10.77 4.98
C ALA A 115 28.18 -10.36 3.60
N LEU A 116 27.40 -9.63 2.81
CA LEU A 116 27.78 -9.14 1.50
C LEU A 116 28.96 -8.15 1.57
N GLN A 117 28.94 -7.24 2.55
CA GLN A 117 30.01 -6.26 2.78
C GLN A 117 31.37 -6.94 3.05
N THR A 118 31.34 -8.09 3.73
CA THR A 118 32.56 -8.86 4.07
C THR A 118 32.93 -9.91 3.01
N SER A 119 32.09 -10.07 1.98
CA SER A 119 32.30 -11.05 0.91
C SER A 119 33.35 -10.57 -0.11
N VAL A 120 33.96 -11.52 -0.83
CA VAL A 120 34.92 -11.24 -1.92
C VAL A 120 34.20 -11.08 -3.28
N GLY A 121 32.90 -11.37 -3.33
CA GLY A 121 32.10 -11.33 -4.56
C GLY A 121 31.65 -9.92 -4.94
N PRO A 122 31.19 -9.72 -6.19
CA PRO A 122 30.57 -8.45 -6.58
C PRO A 122 29.22 -8.29 -5.89
N ILE A 123 28.86 -7.04 -5.58
CA ILE A 123 27.51 -6.67 -5.16
C ILE A 123 26.54 -6.95 -6.33
N PRO A 124 25.41 -7.65 -6.11
CA PRO A 124 24.40 -7.83 -7.14
C PRO A 124 23.94 -6.49 -7.72
N GLU A 125 23.94 -6.37 -9.05
CA GLU A 125 23.52 -5.14 -9.75
C GLU A 125 22.11 -4.69 -9.35
N ALA A 126 21.23 -5.67 -9.08
CA ALA A 126 19.86 -5.43 -8.63
C ALA A 126 19.77 -4.66 -7.30
N LEU A 127 20.79 -4.70 -6.44
CA LEU A 127 20.83 -3.89 -5.21
C LEU A 127 21.10 -2.41 -5.48
N SER A 128 21.66 -2.08 -6.65
CA SER A 128 22.05 -0.71 -6.99
C SER A 128 22.93 -0.03 -5.93
N LEU A 129 23.83 -0.77 -5.31
CA LEU A 129 24.76 -0.24 -4.32
C LEU A 129 26.19 -0.30 -4.86
N THR A 130 26.93 0.79 -4.66
CA THR A 130 28.39 0.77 -4.68
C THR A 130 28.95 0.11 -3.41
N THR A 131 30.24 -0.24 -3.43
CA THR A 131 30.92 -0.79 -2.24
C THR A 131 30.92 0.21 -1.08
N GLU A 132 31.12 1.49 -1.37
CA GLU A 132 31.10 2.57 -0.39
C GLU A 132 29.70 2.79 0.20
N GLU A 133 28.65 2.74 -0.62
CA GLU A 133 27.26 2.84 -0.17
C GLU A 133 26.87 1.63 0.69
N LEU A 134 27.22 0.41 0.27
CA LEU A 134 26.97 -0.79 1.09
C LEU A 134 27.67 -0.69 2.44
N ALA A 135 28.91 -0.21 2.48
CA ALA A 135 29.62 -0.05 3.75
C ALA A 135 28.96 0.98 4.66
N SER A 136 28.55 2.12 4.11
CA SER A 136 27.88 3.18 4.87
C SER A 136 26.51 2.72 5.40
N LEU A 137 25.73 2.02 4.56
CA LEU A 137 24.45 1.45 4.94
C LEU A 137 24.59 0.43 6.08
N VAL A 138 25.60 -0.46 6.01
CA VAL A 138 25.84 -1.42 7.09
C VAL A 138 26.22 -0.72 8.39
N ASP A 139 27.06 0.33 8.34
CA ASP A 139 27.42 1.12 9.53
C ASP A 139 26.20 1.83 10.17
N GLU A 140 25.28 2.34 9.34
CA GLU A 140 24.00 2.92 9.78
C GLU A 140 23.11 1.86 10.46
N LEU A 141 22.97 0.69 9.84
CA LEU A 141 22.17 -0.42 10.36
C LEU A 141 22.76 -1.02 11.65
N ASP A 142 24.09 -1.11 11.76
CA ASP A 142 24.78 -1.53 12.98
C ASP A 142 24.55 -0.55 14.13
N THR A 143 24.54 0.76 13.83
CA THR A 143 24.20 1.80 14.81
C THR A 143 22.77 1.65 15.29
N LEU A 144 21.82 1.40 14.38
CA LEU A 144 20.42 1.12 14.71
C LEU A 144 20.27 -0.17 15.53
N ALA A 145 20.97 -1.24 15.16
CA ALA A 145 20.97 -2.51 15.87
C ALA A 145 21.49 -2.35 17.30
N ALA A 146 22.54 -1.54 17.49
CA ALA A 146 23.05 -1.20 18.81
C ALA A 146 22.04 -0.37 19.62
N PHE A 147 21.27 0.52 19.00
CA PHE A 147 20.16 1.22 19.65
C PHE A 147 19.07 0.25 20.09
N ALA A 148 18.64 -0.63 19.20
CA ALA A 148 17.63 -1.66 19.47
C ALA A 148 18.05 -2.55 20.64
N ALA A 149 19.30 -3.05 20.64
CA ALA A 149 19.82 -3.90 21.71
C ALA A 149 19.78 -3.24 23.11
N ARG A 150 19.98 -1.91 23.21
CA ARG A 150 19.86 -1.18 24.49
C ARG A 150 18.42 -1.08 25.00
N HIS A 151 17.44 -1.33 24.14
CA HIS A 151 16.01 -1.32 24.45
C HIS A 151 15.38 -2.70 24.26
N ALA A 152 16.15 -3.79 24.35
CA ALA A 152 15.61 -5.15 24.16
C ALA A 152 14.46 -5.46 25.14
N GLU A 153 14.56 -4.98 26.37
CA GLU A 153 13.52 -5.11 27.40
C GLU A 153 12.48 -3.98 27.29
N PRO A 154 11.17 -4.27 27.36
CA PRO A 154 10.13 -3.25 27.25
C PRO A 154 10.19 -2.22 28.40
N ASP A 155 10.66 -2.62 29.60
CA ASP A 155 10.92 -1.70 30.71
C ASP A 155 11.97 -0.65 30.35
N ALA A 156 13.01 -1.01 29.58
CA ALA A 156 14.03 -0.06 29.15
C ALA A 156 13.43 0.98 28.18
N ALA A 157 12.52 0.57 27.30
CA ALA A 157 11.80 1.49 26.43
C ALA A 157 10.84 2.40 27.22
N CYS A 158 10.06 1.84 28.14
CA CYS A 158 9.17 2.63 29.00
C CYS A 158 9.97 3.66 29.83
N ALA A 159 11.09 3.27 30.43
CA ALA A 159 11.97 4.17 31.17
C ALA A 159 12.63 5.24 30.28
N ALA A 160 12.89 4.93 29.01
CA ALA A 160 13.38 5.88 28.00
C ALA A 160 12.29 6.83 27.45
N GLY A 161 11.04 6.68 27.91
CA GLY A 161 9.91 7.53 27.59
C GLY A 161 9.15 7.13 26.32
N PHE A 162 9.30 5.89 25.86
CA PHE A 162 8.44 5.33 24.82
C PHE A 162 7.06 5.00 25.39
N VAL A 163 6.05 5.09 24.54
CA VAL A 163 4.64 4.81 24.85
C VAL A 163 4.13 3.77 23.86
N SER A 164 3.53 2.69 24.35
CA SER A 164 2.87 1.70 23.49
C SER A 164 1.58 2.28 22.91
N ASP A 165 1.34 2.04 21.62
CA ASP A 165 0.04 2.28 21.00
C ASP A 165 -1.00 1.19 21.34
N ALA A 166 -0.58 0.13 22.02
CA ALA A 166 -1.35 -1.05 22.42
C ALA A 166 -2.01 -1.82 21.27
N ILE A 167 -1.66 -1.51 20.01
CA ILE A 167 -2.18 -2.14 18.80
C ILE A 167 -1.30 -3.34 18.45
N GLN A 168 -1.91 -4.45 18.02
CA GLN A 168 -1.18 -5.59 17.48
C GLN A 168 -1.49 -5.75 16.01
N THR A 169 -0.46 -5.58 15.18
CA THR A 169 -0.55 -5.74 13.73
C THR A 169 0.15 -7.03 13.32
N PRO A 170 -0.55 -7.96 12.63
CA PRO A 170 0.08 -9.18 12.13
C PRO A 170 1.33 -8.90 11.30
N ASN A 171 2.39 -9.67 11.55
CA ASN A 171 3.70 -9.52 10.93
C ASN A 171 4.40 -8.17 11.18
N MET A 172 3.92 -7.37 12.13
CA MET A 172 4.43 -6.03 12.45
C MET A 172 4.45 -5.71 13.94
N GLY A 173 3.98 -6.60 14.82
CA GLY A 173 4.00 -6.40 16.27
C GLY A 173 3.16 -5.20 16.74
N SER A 174 3.59 -4.59 17.85
CA SER A 174 3.04 -3.39 18.47
C SER A 174 4.09 -2.29 18.51
N HIS A 175 3.67 -1.05 18.25
CA HIS A 175 4.56 0.09 18.10
C HIS A 175 4.66 0.87 19.41
N PHE A 176 5.88 0.98 19.90
CA PHE A 176 6.25 1.79 21.04
C PHE A 176 6.90 3.03 20.48
N HIS A 177 6.25 4.17 20.61
CA HIS A 177 6.67 5.41 19.98
C HIS A 177 7.07 6.46 21.01
N ARG A 178 7.92 7.41 20.62
CA ARG A 178 8.39 8.47 21.51
C ARG A 178 8.13 9.85 20.92
N ALA A 179 7.10 10.53 21.42
CA ALA A 179 6.60 11.79 20.87
C ALA A 179 7.68 12.88 20.63
N ARG A 180 8.67 12.99 21.53
CA ARG A 180 9.75 13.98 21.40
C ARG A 180 10.70 13.72 20.22
N SER A 181 10.79 12.49 19.75
CA SER A 181 11.65 12.13 18.61
C SER A 181 11.00 12.43 17.28
N PHE A 182 9.69 12.64 17.22
CA PHE A 182 9.06 13.03 15.96
C PHE A 182 9.49 14.41 15.44
N LEU A 183 10.31 15.18 16.16
CA LEU A 183 10.69 16.55 15.85
C LEU A 183 12.17 16.71 15.43
N ASP A 184 12.99 15.65 15.49
CA ASP A 184 14.44 15.72 15.21
C ASP A 184 14.82 15.39 13.75
N GLY A 185 13.84 14.99 12.94
CA GLY A 185 14.05 14.65 11.53
C GLY A 185 14.41 13.18 11.38
N PHE A 186 15.09 12.81 10.29
CA PHE A 186 15.58 11.44 10.11
C PHE A 186 16.98 11.30 10.72
N ASP A 187 17.13 10.40 11.69
CA ASP A 187 18.42 9.96 12.24
C ASP A 187 18.47 8.42 12.24
N PRO A 188 19.31 7.78 11.39
CA PRO A 188 19.35 6.32 11.27
C PRO A 188 19.74 5.61 12.58
N GLY A 189 20.36 6.30 13.54
CA GLY A 189 20.76 5.74 14.84
C GLY A 189 19.73 5.93 15.97
N ALA A 190 18.64 6.66 15.74
CA ALA A 190 17.70 7.07 16.78
C ALA A 190 16.23 6.94 16.34
N PRO A 191 15.70 5.72 16.17
CA PRO A 191 14.36 5.50 15.65
C PRO A 191 13.27 6.09 16.57
N GLU A 192 12.21 6.62 15.97
CA GLU A 192 11.05 7.12 16.70
C GLU A 192 10.20 5.99 17.28
N ILE A 193 10.32 4.78 16.72
CA ILE A 193 9.51 3.62 17.06
C ILE A 193 10.39 2.38 17.32
N LEU A 194 10.10 1.73 18.45
CA LEU A 194 10.50 0.35 18.75
C LEU A 194 9.30 -0.57 18.52
N ILE A 195 9.53 -1.78 18.00
CA ILE A 195 8.47 -2.75 17.71
C ILE A 195 8.64 -3.95 18.62
N TYR A 196 7.58 -4.30 19.34
CA TYR A 196 7.54 -5.46 20.23
C TYR A 196 6.44 -6.44 19.84
N ALA A 197 6.65 -7.72 20.15
CA ALA A 197 5.61 -8.74 20.02
C ALA A 197 5.63 -9.68 21.24
N PRO A 198 4.49 -10.32 21.60
CA PRO A 198 4.46 -11.32 22.66
C PRO A 198 5.53 -12.40 22.46
N SER A 199 6.36 -12.62 23.48
CA SER A 199 7.50 -13.55 23.39
C SER A 199 7.08 -15.00 23.16
N ASP A 200 5.86 -15.36 23.56
CA ASP A 200 5.26 -16.67 23.34
C ASP A 200 4.54 -16.78 21.98
N GLY A 201 4.56 -15.72 21.17
CA GLY A 201 3.90 -15.65 19.85
C GLY A 201 2.38 -15.53 19.90
N SER A 202 1.78 -15.30 21.08
CA SER A 202 0.34 -15.20 21.25
C SER A 202 -0.25 -13.94 20.61
N LEU A 203 -1.55 -13.99 20.29
CA LEU A 203 -2.35 -12.80 19.95
C LEU A 203 -3.20 -12.44 21.18
N VAL A 204 -2.97 -11.26 21.75
CA VAL A 204 -3.77 -10.77 22.88
C VAL A 204 -5.09 -10.20 22.38
N ASN A 205 -6.20 -10.52 23.05
CA ASN A 205 -7.50 -9.94 22.75
C ASN A 205 -7.63 -8.54 23.38
N GLY A 206 -7.79 -7.51 22.55
CA GLY A 206 -7.87 -6.12 22.99
C GLY A 206 -6.49 -5.45 23.03
N PRO A 207 -6.34 -4.36 23.82
CA PRO A 207 -5.07 -3.65 23.96
C PRO A 207 -3.96 -4.56 24.51
N LEU A 208 -2.76 -4.48 23.95
CA LEU A 208 -1.62 -5.31 24.36
C LEU A 208 -1.14 -5.02 25.79
N GLY A 209 -1.10 -3.75 26.18
CA GLY A 209 -0.59 -3.28 27.47
C GLY A 209 -0.22 -1.80 27.43
N TYR A 210 0.43 -1.29 28.48
CA TYR A 210 0.85 0.11 28.58
C TYR A 210 2.07 0.28 29.49
N CYS A 211 2.77 1.42 29.36
CA CYS A 211 3.82 1.81 30.30
C CYS A 211 3.22 2.54 31.51
N ALA A 212 3.60 2.14 32.72
CA ALA A 212 3.27 2.81 33.98
C ALA A 212 4.54 3.08 34.78
N ASP A 213 4.80 4.35 35.13
CA ASP A 213 5.97 4.76 35.91
C ASP A 213 7.33 4.23 35.38
N GLY A 214 7.46 4.14 34.05
CA GLY A 214 8.66 3.64 33.37
C GLY A 214 8.78 2.11 33.33
N GLN A 215 7.74 1.38 33.72
CA GLN A 215 7.67 -0.08 33.66
C GLN A 215 6.55 -0.54 32.73
N TRP A 216 6.75 -1.66 32.06
CA TRP A 216 5.76 -2.28 31.21
C TRP A 216 4.69 -3.02 32.04
N VAL A 217 3.43 -2.81 31.67
CA VAL A 217 2.28 -3.52 32.21
C VAL A 217 1.56 -4.23 31.06
N GLY A 218 1.85 -5.53 30.91
CA GLY A 218 1.32 -6.36 29.85
C GLY A 218 1.95 -7.76 29.86
N PRO A 219 1.80 -8.56 28.79
CA PRO A 219 2.48 -9.85 28.66
C PRO A 219 4.00 -9.67 28.47
N ASP A 220 4.76 -10.76 28.56
CA ASP A 220 6.18 -10.77 28.21
C ASP A 220 6.35 -10.43 26.72
N LEU A 221 7.25 -9.49 26.42
CA LEU A 221 7.49 -8.99 25.06
C LEU A 221 8.95 -9.17 24.65
N SER A 222 9.14 -9.49 23.36
CA SER A 222 10.44 -9.44 22.71
C SER A 222 10.50 -8.21 21.80
N LEU A 223 11.64 -7.50 21.79
CA LEU A 223 11.91 -6.51 20.75
C LEU A 223 12.13 -7.23 19.42
N VAL A 224 11.35 -6.86 18.41
CA VAL A 224 11.32 -7.54 17.11
C VAL A 224 11.67 -6.65 15.92
N GLY A 225 11.77 -5.33 16.12
CA GLY A 225 12.15 -4.42 15.05
C GLY A 225 12.18 -2.97 15.50
N THR A 226 12.50 -2.09 14.56
CA THR A 226 12.43 -0.63 14.72
C THR A 226 11.65 -0.03 13.56
N ALA A 227 11.19 1.20 13.74
CA ALA A 227 10.66 1.99 12.64
C ALA A 227 10.89 3.48 12.88
N PHE A 228 10.81 4.21 11.78
CA PHE A 228 10.89 5.66 11.74
C PHE A 228 9.52 6.22 11.37
N LEU A 229 9.19 7.39 11.91
CA LEU A 229 8.00 8.14 11.54
C LEU A 229 8.32 9.62 11.51
N LEU A 230 8.20 10.20 10.33
CA LEU A 230 8.44 11.61 10.06
C LEU A 230 7.09 12.29 9.78
N PRO A 231 6.52 13.03 10.76
CA PRO A 231 5.21 13.63 10.59
C PRO A 231 5.21 14.73 9.53
N PRO A 232 4.05 15.05 8.95
CA PRO A 232 3.97 16.08 7.92
C PRO A 232 4.40 17.47 8.41
N ASP A 233 4.22 17.78 9.69
CA ASP A 233 4.65 19.06 10.26
C ASP A 233 6.17 19.25 10.29
N VAL A 234 6.96 18.19 10.06
CA VAL A 234 8.43 18.20 10.14
C VAL A 234 9.06 18.12 8.76
N VAL A 235 8.64 17.16 7.95
CA VAL A 235 9.23 16.93 6.60
C VAL A 235 8.30 17.40 5.48
N GLY A 236 7.13 17.91 5.82
CA GLY A 236 6.08 18.13 4.87
C GLY A 236 5.55 16.80 4.35
N ILE A 237 5.84 16.54 3.10
CA ILE A 237 4.82 16.13 2.16
C ILE A 237 5.52 15.45 0.99
N GLU A 238 6.66 16.02 0.64
CA GLU A 238 7.71 15.43 -0.15
C GLU A 238 8.33 14.21 0.52
N HIS A 239 8.86 13.32 -0.31
CA HIS A 239 9.55 12.13 0.15
C HIS A 239 10.86 12.50 0.89
N PRO A 240 11.10 11.97 2.10
CA PRO A 240 12.31 12.27 2.87
C PRO A 240 13.53 11.54 2.30
N ALA A 241 14.73 12.04 2.61
CA ALA A 241 15.92 11.18 2.53
C ALA A 241 15.89 10.18 3.70
N GLY A 242 16.46 9.00 3.52
CA GLY A 242 16.59 8.00 4.57
C GLY A 242 17.98 7.40 4.62
N PHE A 243 18.08 6.08 4.70
CA PHE A 243 19.36 5.37 4.76
C PHE A 243 20.14 5.52 3.46
N THR A 244 21.43 5.19 3.51
CA THR A 244 22.27 5.17 2.32
C THR A 244 21.76 4.15 1.29
N GLY A 245 21.49 4.62 0.06
CA GLY A 245 21.06 3.81 -1.08
C GLY A 245 19.56 3.88 -1.37
N ASP A 246 19.07 2.99 -2.24
CA ASP A 246 17.69 3.01 -2.77
C ASP A 246 16.80 1.90 -2.17
N LEU A 247 17.22 1.28 -1.06
CA LEU A 247 16.55 0.13 -0.45
C LEU A 247 15.38 0.52 0.49
N ASP A 248 15.29 1.78 0.90
CA ASP A 248 14.25 2.25 1.81
C ASP A 248 12.84 2.03 1.25
N ASN A 249 11.95 1.52 2.08
CA ASN A 249 10.52 1.39 1.77
C ASN A 249 9.68 2.38 2.59
N TRP A 250 9.91 3.66 2.33
CA TRP A 250 9.10 4.73 2.89
C TRP A 250 7.65 4.59 2.42
N HIS A 251 6.71 4.82 3.33
CA HIS A 251 5.29 4.87 2.99
C HIS A 251 4.53 5.81 3.91
N SER A 252 3.43 6.38 3.44
CA SER A 252 2.56 7.25 4.24
C SER A 252 1.13 6.74 4.19
N HIS A 253 0.49 6.69 5.36
CA HIS A 253 -0.91 6.32 5.48
C HIS A 253 -1.81 7.56 5.48
N PHE A 254 -2.92 7.44 4.77
CA PHE A 254 -3.95 8.46 4.63
C PHE A 254 -5.30 7.93 5.10
N ASN A 255 -6.20 8.84 5.49
CA ASN A 255 -7.57 8.50 5.89
C ASN A 255 -7.62 7.40 6.97
N LEU A 256 -6.71 7.50 7.95
CA LEU A 256 -6.45 6.47 8.93
C LEU A 256 -7.19 6.78 10.23
N CYS A 257 -7.94 5.81 10.74
CA CYS A 257 -8.52 5.83 12.07
C CYS A 257 -7.71 4.93 13.01
N ARG A 258 -7.06 5.52 14.01
CA ARG A 258 -6.27 4.79 15.02
C ARG A 258 -6.93 4.79 16.38
N GLY A 259 -6.54 3.85 17.24
CA GLY A 259 -6.94 3.87 18.65
C GLY A 259 -8.41 3.52 18.89
N ASN A 260 -9.02 2.69 18.03
CA ASN A 260 -10.31 2.11 18.37
C ASN A 260 -10.16 1.18 19.60
N ALA A 261 -11.22 1.01 20.39
CA ALA A 261 -11.23 0.16 21.59
C ALA A 261 -10.82 -1.32 21.32
N ARG A 262 -10.67 -1.72 20.05
CA ARG A 262 -10.29 -3.07 19.62
C ARG A 262 -8.78 -3.23 19.44
N GLY A 263 -7.99 -2.15 19.56
CA GLY A 263 -6.54 -2.18 19.40
C GLY A 263 -6.11 -2.47 17.96
N ARG A 264 -6.79 -1.88 16.97
CA ARG A 264 -6.48 -2.04 15.54
C ARG A 264 -6.71 -0.74 14.77
N ASP A 265 -5.99 -0.56 13.69
CA ASP A 265 -6.25 0.53 12.75
C ASP A 265 -7.41 0.19 11.80
N ALA A 266 -8.11 1.22 11.31
CA ALA A 266 -9.20 1.10 10.35
C ALA A 266 -9.17 2.23 9.32
N PHE A 267 -9.63 1.94 8.10
CA PHE A 267 -9.83 2.93 7.04
C PHE A 267 -11.33 3.12 6.87
N VAL A 268 -11.85 4.18 7.49
CA VAL A 268 -13.28 4.53 7.56
C VAL A 268 -13.41 6.03 7.30
N THR A 269 -14.61 6.58 7.30
CA THR A 269 -14.75 8.04 7.28
C THR A 269 -14.35 8.67 8.61
N ARG A 270 -13.97 9.95 8.59
CA ARG A 270 -13.69 10.72 9.82
C ARG A 270 -14.85 10.64 10.83
N ALA A 271 -16.09 10.74 10.35
CA ALA A 271 -17.27 10.71 11.21
C ALA A 271 -17.44 9.34 11.90
N GLU A 272 -17.25 8.25 11.16
CA GLU A 272 -17.29 6.88 11.72
C GLU A 272 -16.15 6.65 12.71
N CYS A 273 -14.95 7.16 12.42
CA CYS A 273 -13.81 7.06 13.31
C CYS A 273 -14.11 7.70 14.68
N VAL A 274 -14.57 8.96 14.66
CA VAL A 274 -14.92 9.71 15.88
C VAL A 274 -16.08 9.03 16.62
N ALA A 275 -17.09 8.54 15.90
CA ALA A 275 -18.22 7.82 16.49
C ALA A 275 -17.79 6.51 17.18
N ALA A 276 -16.75 5.84 16.67
CA ALA A 276 -16.13 4.66 17.27
C ALA A 276 -15.14 4.98 18.41
N GLY A 277 -14.94 6.27 18.74
CA GLY A 277 -14.00 6.73 19.76
C GLY A 277 -12.53 6.66 19.32
N GLY A 278 -12.26 6.57 18.01
CA GLY A 278 -10.92 6.58 17.45
C GLY A 278 -10.38 7.99 17.20
N ASN A 279 -9.09 8.07 16.90
CA ASN A 279 -8.37 9.26 16.51
C ASN A 279 -8.16 9.25 14.99
N TRP A 280 -8.66 10.30 14.33
CA TRP A 280 -8.53 10.46 12.88
C TRP A 280 -7.21 11.11 12.48
N PHE A 281 -6.60 10.59 11.42
CA PHE A 281 -5.40 11.13 10.78
C PHE A 281 -5.65 11.31 9.28
N ASP A 282 -5.54 12.54 8.79
CA ASP A 282 -5.60 12.82 7.35
C ASP A 282 -4.37 12.22 6.65
N ALA A 283 -3.19 12.42 7.26
CA ALA A 283 -1.94 11.76 6.92
C ALA A 283 -1.12 11.57 8.21
N ILE A 284 -0.54 10.39 8.41
CA ILE A 284 0.31 10.15 9.60
C ILE A 284 1.74 10.66 9.40
N GLY A 285 2.20 10.78 8.15
CA GLY A 285 3.57 11.10 7.78
C GLY A 285 4.29 9.90 7.15
N TRP A 286 5.55 10.10 6.78
CA TRP A 286 6.37 9.06 6.17
C TRP A 286 6.88 8.09 7.24
N MET A 287 6.64 6.81 7.02
CA MET A 287 7.06 5.71 7.87
C MET A 287 8.02 4.79 7.13
N LEU A 288 8.98 4.25 7.86
CA LEU A 288 9.94 3.26 7.37
C LEU A 288 10.18 2.23 8.46
N HIS A 289 9.97 0.95 8.17
CA HIS A 289 10.36 -0.13 9.06
C HIS A 289 11.83 -0.49 8.82
N ALA A 290 12.54 -0.88 9.87
CA ALA A 290 13.88 -1.44 9.78
C ALA A 290 14.03 -2.66 10.70
N TRP A 291 14.31 -3.82 10.11
CA TRP A 291 14.37 -5.11 10.82
C TRP A 291 15.82 -5.46 11.17
N VAL A 292 16.33 -4.86 12.24
CA VAL A 292 17.70 -5.10 12.75
C VAL A 292 17.73 -5.83 14.10
N ALA A 293 16.56 -6.18 14.63
CA ALA A 293 16.47 -6.83 15.95
C ALA A 293 17.04 -8.26 15.90
N PRO A 294 17.88 -8.67 16.88
CA PRO A 294 18.45 -10.01 16.91
C PRO A 294 17.39 -11.12 16.87
N GLY A 295 17.54 -12.07 15.96
CA GLY A 295 16.62 -13.20 15.80
C GLY A 295 15.37 -12.91 14.97
N PHE A 296 15.20 -11.67 14.50
CA PHE A 296 14.04 -11.20 13.72
C PHE A 296 14.47 -10.52 12.42
N ASP A 297 15.53 -11.03 11.78
CA ASP A 297 15.98 -10.56 10.48
C ASP A 297 14.92 -10.85 9.40
N SER A 298 14.65 -9.87 8.52
CA SER A 298 13.61 -10.00 7.49
C SER A 298 14.21 -10.36 6.14
N GLN A 299 13.89 -11.56 5.67
CA GLN A 299 14.30 -12.07 4.36
C GLN A 299 13.52 -11.43 3.19
N LEU A 300 12.52 -10.60 3.48
CA LEU A 300 11.90 -9.70 2.49
C LEU A 300 12.68 -8.37 2.35
N GLY A 301 13.86 -8.30 2.95
CA GLY A 301 14.70 -7.11 3.02
C GLY A 301 14.56 -6.36 4.35
N VAL A 302 15.66 -5.73 4.77
CA VAL A 302 15.77 -4.99 6.03
C VAL A 302 14.71 -3.90 6.17
N PHE A 303 14.30 -3.28 5.06
CA PHE A 303 13.28 -2.22 5.05
C PHE A 303 11.89 -2.69 4.61
N SER A 304 11.62 -3.99 4.58
CA SER A 304 10.28 -4.49 4.24
C SER A 304 9.20 -3.90 5.15
N MET A 305 8.02 -3.58 4.60
CA MET A 305 6.92 -3.00 5.40
C MET A 305 6.40 -3.94 6.51
N TRP A 306 6.60 -5.25 6.37
CA TRP A 306 6.31 -6.25 7.39
C TRP A 306 7.37 -7.33 7.37
N ASN A 307 7.48 -8.06 8.47
CA ASN A 307 8.36 -9.21 8.57
C ASN A 307 7.52 -10.49 8.82
N PRO A 308 7.63 -11.50 7.93
CA PRO A 308 6.79 -12.70 7.97
C PRO A 308 6.97 -13.55 9.23
N THR A 309 7.99 -13.28 10.04
CA THR A 309 8.31 -14.01 11.28
C THR A 309 7.74 -13.37 12.55
N ILE A 310 7.14 -12.17 12.46
CA ILE A 310 6.71 -11.40 13.64
C ILE A 310 5.30 -11.77 14.08
N ALA A 311 5.14 -12.05 15.37
CA ALA A 311 3.85 -12.33 15.96
C ALA A 311 2.93 -11.08 16.00
N PRO A 312 1.61 -11.25 15.81
CA PRO A 312 0.93 -12.50 15.48
C PRO A 312 1.22 -12.91 14.02
N VAL A 313 1.74 -14.13 13.84
CA VAL A 313 2.16 -14.63 12.52
C VAL A 313 0.95 -15.13 11.78
N VAL A 314 0.76 -14.65 10.56
CA VAL A 314 -0.17 -15.23 9.59
C VAL A 314 0.61 -15.72 8.37
N ALA A 315 0.05 -16.70 7.65
CA ALA A 315 0.72 -17.32 6.52
C ALA A 315 0.96 -16.29 5.38
N PRO A 316 2.08 -16.36 4.65
CA PRO A 316 2.43 -15.37 3.63
C PRO A 316 1.37 -15.16 2.53
N ASP A 317 0.66 -16.21 2.14
CA ASP A 317 -0.45 -16.15 1.20
C ASP A 317 -1.65 -15.40 1.80
N VAL A 318 -1.95 -15.62 3.08
CA VAL A 318 -2.97 -14.89 3.82
C VAL A 318 -2.60 -13.42 3.99
N VAL A 319 -1.32 -13.12 4.27
CA VAL A 319 -0.82 -11.73 4.26
C VAL A 319 -1.04 -11.12 2.89
N ARG A 320 -0.53 -11.76 1.83
CA ARG A 320 -0.64 -11.23 0.47
C ARG A 320 -2.09 -10.98 0.08
N ALA A 321 -2.98 -11.94 0.32
CA ALA A 321 -4.41 -11.79 0.06
C ALA A 321 -5.06 -10.69 0.91
N ALA A 322 -4.75 -10.59 2.20
CA ALA A 322 -5.27 -9.53 3.07
C ALA A 322 -4.71 -8.14 2.75
N ARG A 323 -3.58 -8.07 2.03
CA ARG A 323 -2.93 -6.84 1.61
C ARG A 323 -3.32 -6.45 0.18
N GLN A 324 -3.68 -7.40 -0.68
CA GLN A 324 -4.33 -7.10 -1.96
C GLN A 324 -5.72 -6.53 -1.67
N ILE A 325 -5.87 -5.22 -1.88
CA ILE A 325 -7.15 -4.55 -1.75
C ILE A 325 -7.88 -4.69 -3.08
N GLN A 326 -9.04 -5.34 -3.02
CA GLN A 326 -10.01 -5.43 -4.09
C GLN A 326 -11.22 -4.58 -3.67
N GLY A 327 -11.72 -3.76 -4.58
CA GLY A 327 -12.98 -3.05 -4.38
C GLY A 327 -14.18 -3.98 -4.41
N SER A 328 -15.33 -3.50 -3.90
CA SER A 328 -16.57 -4.28 -3.95
C SER A 328 -17.12 -4.50 -5.37
N ASP A 329 -16.57 -3.78 -6.35
CA ASP A 329 -16.82 -3.92 -7.78
C ASP A 329 -16.18 -5.17 -8.40
N PHE A 330 -15.28 -5.87 -7.70
CA PHE A 330 -14.65 -7.09 -8.18
C PHE A 330 -15.54 -8.32 -7.86
N PRO A 331 -15.96 -9.09 -8.88
CA PRO A 331 -16.66 -10.35 -8.67
C PRO A 331 -15.83 -11.37 -7.89
N ASP A 332 -16.51 -12.22 -7.12
CA ASP A 332 -15.86 -13.35 -6.44
C ASP A 332 -15.11 -14.24 -7.45
N GLY A 333 -13.83 -14.50 -7.17
CA GLY A 333 -12.96 -15.30 -8.04
C GLY A 333 -12.36 -14.54 -9.23
N ALA A 334 -12.63 -13.24 -9.36
CA ALA A 334 -11.96 -12.39 -10.33
C ALA A 334 -10.44 -12.32 -10.05
N ARG A 335 -9.66 -12.34 -11.12
CA ARG A 335 -8.20 -12.17 -11.05
C ARG A 335 -7.89 -10.68 -11.13
N GLN A 336 -7.25 -10.13 -10.10
CA GLN A 336 -6.66 -8.79 -10.18
C GLN A 336 -5.24 -8.88 -10.74
N SER A 337 -4.90 -7.97 -11.65
CA SER A 337 -3.54 -7.70 -12.12
C SER A 337 -3.23 -6.22 -11.90
N LEU A 338 -2.12 -5.93 -11.24
CA LEU A 338 -1.74 -4.58 -10.88
C LEU A 338 -0.82 -4.01 -11.97
N ILE A 339 -1.12 -2.81 -12.45
CA ILE A 339 -0.22 -2.02 -13.28
C ILE A 339 0.58 -1.12 -12.33
N THR A 340 1.86 -1.44 -12.14
CA THR A 340 2.72 -0.75 -11.18
C THR A 340 4.16 -0.79 -11.65
N ASN A 341 4.95 0.23 -11.30
CA ASN A 341 6.37 0.31 -11.65
C ASN A 341 6.62 0.12 -13.15
N PHE A 342 5.75 0.70 -14.00
CA PHE A 342 5.81 0.51 -15.46
C PHE A 342 5.89 -0.98 -15.84
N ALA A 343 5.07 -1.83 -15.21
CA ALA A 343 4.98 -3.25 -15.54
C ALA A 343 3.56 -3.81 -15.34
N PHE A 344 3.27 -4.86 -16.10
CA PHE A 344 2.17 -5.79 -15.85
C PHE A 344 2.70 -7.06 -15.17
N ASP A 345 1.79 -7.91 -14.67
CA ASP A 345 2.11 -9.33 -14.48
C ASP A 345 2.58 -9.93 -15.82
N ARG A 346 3.81 -10.45 -15.89
CA ARG A 346 4.39 -10.93 -17.17
C ARG A 346 3.57 -12.04 -17.82
N THR A 347 2.98 -12.91 -17.01
CA THR A 347 2.14 -14.03 -17.46
C THR A 347 0.93 -14.16 -16.57
N LEU A 348 -0.25 -14.09 -17.18
CA LEU A 348 -1.54 -14.35 -16.55
C LEU A 348 -2.09 -15.66 -17.09
N VAL A 349 -2.51 -16.56 -16.21
CA VAL A 349 -3.17 -17.83 -16.58
C VAL A 349 -4.52 -17.83 -15.89
N VAL A 350 -5.58 -17.91 -16.69
CA VAL A 350 -6.96 -17.73 -16.24
C VAL A 350 -7.89 -18.70 -16.96
N ASP A 351 -8.99 -19.05 -16.31
CA ASP A 351 -10.01 -19.91 -16.92
C ASP A 351 -10.81 -19.13 -17.97
N VAL A 352 -11.36 -19.84 -18.96
CA VAL A 352 -12.29 -19.25 -19.94
C VAL A 352 -13.48 -18.63 -19.21
N GLY A 353 -13.70 -17.32 -19.43
CA GLY A 353 -14.76 -16.54 -18.81
C GLY A 353 -14.46 -16.07 -17.38
N GLN A 354 -13.25 -16.30 -16.85
CA GLN A 354 -12.84 -15.70 -15.58
C GLN A 354 -12.63 -14.19 -15.75
N SER A 355 -13.30 -13.37 -14.94
CA SER A 355 -13.06 -11.92 -14.95
C SER A 355 -11.62 -11.59 -14.55
N VAL A 356 -10.94 -10.77 -15.34
CA VAL A 356 -9.58 -10.31 -15.08
C VAL A 356 -9.57 -8.79 -15.09
N TYR A 357 -9.21 -8.17 -13.97
CA TYR A 357 -9.17 -6.71 -13.84
C TYR A 357 -7.75 -6.22 -13.78
N PHE A 358 -7.43 -5.25 -14.64
CA PHE A 358 -6.21 -4.48 -14.55
C PHE A 358 -6.46 -3.21 -13.73
N ASN A 359 -5.62 -2.93 -12.75
CA ASN A 359 -5.71 -1.75 -11.89
C ASN A 359 -4.49 -0.87 -12.09
N ASN A 360 -4.69 0.38 -12.50
CA ASN A 360 -3.58 1.32 -12.52
C ASN A 360 -3.29 1.83 -11.11
N VAL A 361 -2.25 1.32 -10.48
CA VAL A 361 -1.77 1.78 -9.16
C VAL A 361 -0.42 2.49 -9.26
N ASP A 362 -0.07 2.90 -10.48
CA ASP A 362 1.08 3.72 -10.79
C ASP A 362 0.74 5.21 -10.74
N SER A 363 1.76 6.06 -10.87
CA SER A 363 1.56 7.53 -10.84
C SER A 363 1.22 8.15 -12.18
N VAL A 364 1.29 7.37 -13.25
CA VAL A 364 1.08 7.84 -14.63
C VAL A 364 -0.02 7.01 -15.30
N PRO A 365 -0.69 7.56 -16.34
CA PRO A 365 -1.66 6.79 -17.11
C PRO A 365 -1.02 5.60 -17.83
N HIS A 366 -1.80 4.54 -18.04
CA HIS A 366 -1.41 3.34 -18.79
C HIS A 366 -2.55 2.88 -19.71
N THR A 367 -2.28 1.93 -20.61
CA THR A 367 -3.33 1.19 -21.34
C THR A 367 -3.09 -0.30 -21.20
N VAL A 368 -4.12 -1.12 -21.42
CA VAL A 368 -4.05 -2.57 -21.62
C VAL A 368 -4.58 -2.85 -23.01
N SER A 369 -3.66 -3.07 -23.94
CA SER A 369 -3.96 -3.12 -25.37
C SER A 369 -3.50 -4.45 -25.98
N ALA A 370 -4.30 -5.03 -26.86
CA ALA A 370 -3.99 -6.32 -27.46
C ALA A 370 -2.86 -6.24 -28.51
N GLY A 371 -2.05 -7.30 -28.60
CA GLY A 371 -0.96 -7.44 -29.55
C GLY A 371 0.40 -7.07 -28.95
N THR A 372 1.26 -6.49 -29.77
CA THR A 372 2.61 -6.04 -29.38
C THR A 372 2.85 -4.61 -29.85
N PRO A 373 3.87 -3.91 -29.33
CA PRO A 373 4.19 -2.56 -29.82
C PRO A 373 4.46 -2.50 -31.34
N ASP A 374 5.05 -3.57 -31.89
CA ASP A 374 5.40 -3.66 -33.32
C ASP A 374 4.24 -4.17 -34.20
N ASP A 375 3.30 -4.92 -33.61
CA ASP A 375 2.12 -5.49 -34.27
C ASP A 375 0.89 -5.35 -33.35
N PRO A 376 0.31 -4.14 -33.25
CA PRO A 376 -0.81 -3.87 -32.35
C PRO A 376 -2.14 -4.35 -32.94
N ASP A 377 -2.97 -4.99 -32.12
CA ASP A 377 -4.30 -5.49 -32.48
C ASP A 377 -5.40 -4.83 -31.66
N LEU A 378 -5.42 -3.49 -31.65
CA LEU A 378 -6.34 -2.69 -30.81
C LEU A 378 -7.84 -2.96 -31.10
N ALA A 379 -8.15 -3.60 -32.23
CA ALA A 379 -9.51 -4.01 -32.57
C ALA A 379 -9.98 -5.24 -31.78
N SER A 380 -9.06 -6.07 -31.28
CA SER A 380 -9.40 -7.20 -30.41
C SER A 380 -9.85 -6.70 -29.03
N PHE A 381 -9.00 -5.92 -28.36
CA PHE A 381 -9.36 -5.17 -27.16
C PHE A 381 -8.39 -4.02 -26.92
N ASP A 382 -8.90 -2.97 -26.30
CA ASP A 382 -8.13 -1.83 -25.81
C ASP A 382 -8.86 -1.19 -24.63
N SER A 383 -8.15 -0.98 -23.52
CA SER A 383 -8.74 -0.34 -22.34
C SER A 383 -8.97 1.16 -22.50
N GLY A 384 -8.32 1.78 -23.50
CA GLY A 384 -8.09 3.22 -23.48
C GLY A 384 -7.18 3.64 -22.33
N LEU A 385 -7.14 4.95 -22.05
CA LEU A 385 -6.35 5.48 -20.95
C LEU A 385 -6.94 5.08 -19.60
N LEU A 386 -6.13 4.40 -18.81
CA LEU A 386 -6.37 4.14 -17.39
C LEU A 386 -5.58 5.17 -16.59
N SER A 387 -6.26 6.10 -15.95
CA SER A 387 -5.68 7.03 -14.99
C SER A 387 -5.29 6.30 -13.70
N PRO A 388 -4.41 6.86 -12.86
CA PRO A 388 -4.14 6.30 -11.53
C PRO A 388 -5.44 6.06 -10.74
N GLY A 389 -5.66 4.84 -10.28
CA GLY A 389 -6.87 4.38 -9.59
C GLY A 389 -7.92 3.75 -10.49
N ASP A 390 -7.78 3.80 -11.82
CA ASP A 390 -8.75 3.21 -12.74
C ASP A 390 -8.59 1.69 -12.85
N ASN A 391 -9.73 1.04 -13.06
CA ASN A 391 -9.83 -0.41 -13.24
C ASN A 391 -10.47 -0.73 -14.59
N TRP A 392 -9.98 -1.78 -15.26
CA TRP A 392 -10.56 -2.26 -16.51
C TRP A 392 -10.61 -3.78 -16.58
N GLU A 393 -11.73 -4.33 -17.04
CA GLU A 393 -11.94 -5.77 -17.18
C GLU A 393 -11.50 -6.25 -18.57
N LEU A 394 -10.57 -7.21 -18.61
CA LEU A 394 -10.14 -7.88 -19.83
C LEU A 394 -11.20 -8.93 -20.25
N PRO A 395 -11.63 -8.94 -21.53
CA PRO A 395 -12.49 -10.00 -22.05
C PRO A 395 -11.73 -11.34 -22.13
N THR A 396 -12.23 -12.36 -21.42
CA THR A 396 -11.65 -13.72 -21.38
C THR A 396 -12.60 -14.79 -21.91
N SER A 397 -13.60 -14.40 -22.71
CA SER A 397 -14.62 -15.32 -23.23
C SER A 397 -14.09 -16.34 -24.25
N GLU A 398 -12.92 -16.09 -24.84
CA GLU A 398 -12.30 -16.96 -25.83
C GLU A 398 -11.02 -17.59 -25.29
N ALA A 399 -10.90 -18.92 -25.43
CA ALA A 399 -9.68 -19.63 -25.08
C ALA A 399 -8.56 -19.29 -26.07
N GLY A 400 -7.34 -19.11 -25.57
CA GLY A 400 -6.19 -18.76 -26.40
C GLY A 400 -5.04 -18.19 -25.61
N THR A 401 -3.98 -17.85 -26.34
CA THR A 401 -2.85 -17.10 -25.81
C THR A 401 -2.82 -15.74 -26.49
N PHE A 402 -2.94 -14.68 -25.70
CA PHE A 402 -3.00 -13.31 -26.18
C PHE A 402 -1.78 -12.54 -25.65
N SER A 403 -1.16 -11.74 -26.50
CA SER A 403 -0.17 -10.76 -26.07
C SER A 403 -0.89 -9.45 -25.73
N LEU A 404 -0.40 -8.78 -24.69
CA LEU A 404 -0.82 -7.43 -24.35
C LEU A 404 0.38 -6.51 -24.17
N PHE A 405 0.18 -5.23 -24.43
CA PHE A 405 1.18 -4.20 -24.23
C PHE A 405 0.55 -2.88 -23.76
N CYS A 406 1.36 -1.99 -23.19
CA CYS A 406 0.97 -0.61 -22.93
C CYS A 406 1.30 0.25 -24.14
N ALA A 407 0.30 0.93 -24.69
CA ALA A 407 0.44 1.84 -25.82
C ALA A 407 1.32 3.06 -25.51
N LEU A 408 1.39 3.46 -24.24
CA LEU A 408 2.21 4.59 -23.77
C LEU A 408 3.65 4.20 -23.45
N HIS A 409 3.86 2.94 -23.05
CA HIS A 409 5.12 2.43 -22.55
C HIS A 409 5.43 1.10 -23.24
N PRO A 410 6.04 1.13 -24.44
CA PRO A 410 6.21 -0.08 -25.28
C PRO A 410 6.93 -1.26 -24.62
N ASP A 411 7.78 -1.01 -23.61
CA ASP A 411 8.49 -2.06 -22.89
C ASP A 411 7.57 -2.86 -21.93
N MET A 412 6.40 -2.30 -21.59
CA MET A 412 5.38 -3.00 -20.80
C MET A 412 4.64 -4.00 -21.67
N THR A 413 4.96 -5.27 -21.49
CA THR A 413 4.34 -6.38 -22.21
C THR A 413 3.97 -7.52 -21.27
N ALA A 414 2.93 -8.26 -21.60
CA ALA A 414 2.57 -9.50 -20.92
C ALA A 414 1.91 -10.50 -21.87
N THR A 415 1.76 -11.73 -21.37
CA THR A 415 1.03 -12.81 -22.04
C THR A 415 -0.13 -13.26 -21.16
N VAL A 416 -1.33 -13.36 -21.74
CA VAL A 416 -2.52 -13.94 -21.10
C VAL A 416 -2.82 -15.27 -21.74
N VAL A 417 -2.89 -16.32 -20.93
CA VAL A 417 -3.31 -17.66 -21.34
C VAL A 417 -4.69 -17.90 -20.75
N VAL A 418 -5.68 -18.06 -21.63
CA VAL A 418 -7.06 -18.37 -21.27
C VAL A 418 -7.32 -19.83 -21.66
N GLY A 419 -7.49 -20.75 -20.70
CA GLY A 419 -7.69 -22.16 -21.03
C GLY A 419 -7.73 -23.16 -19.89
#